data_AF-A0A7X3Z0Z3-F1
#
_entry.id   AF-A0A7X3Z0Z3-F1
#
_cell.length_a   1.000
_cell.length_b   1.000
_cell.length_c   1.000
_cell.angle_alpha   90.00
_cell.angle_beta   90.00
_cell.angle_gamma   90.00
#
_symmetry.space_group_name_H-M   'P 1'
#
loop_
_entity.id
_entity.type
_entity.pdbx_description
1 polymer ?
#
loop_
_entity_poly.entity_id
_entity_poly.type
_entity_poly.pdbx_seq_one_letter_code
_entity_poly.pdbx_strand_id
1 'polypeptide(L)'
;MTDTINVGNVVKLRSGGPDMTVSKLKNGMVECKWFDGKKLQTANLNEKLLEIGNDGSLLDELNVFVDKFDLVFNIDWEFTQACIENPNHLIEGTFIHPGVSDEDNNWWNRGSFLHSWRNLLDCMKRLEVLDKELEKRL
;
A
#
# COMPACT_ATOMS: atom_id res chain seq x y z
N MET A 1 -8.29 -16.57 -14.76
CA MET A 1 -8.40 -15.72 -15.96
C MET A 1 -7.05 -15.04 -16.13
N THR A 2 -6.50 -14.95 -17.34
CA THR A 2 -5.26 -14.20 -17.57
C THR A 2 -5.62 -12.75 -17.83
N ASP A 3 -5.44 -11.89 -16.85
CA ASP A 3 -5.68 -10.46 -17.02
C ASP A 3 -4.74 -9.92 -18.09
N THR A 4 -5.31 -9.20 -19.06
CA THR A 4 -4.59 -8.70 -20.23
C THR A 4 -3.98 -7.34 -19.90
N ILE A 5 -2.68 -7.16 -20.17
CA ILE A 5 -2.00 -5.89 -19.92
C ILE A 5 -2.40 -4.86 -20.99
N ASN A 6 -2.90 -3.71 -20.54
CA ASN A 6 -3.32 -2.58 -21.38
C ASN A 6 -2.52 -1.30 -21.06
N VAL A 7 -2.48 -0.37 -22.01
CA VAL A 7 -1.94 0.99 -21.77
C VAL A 7 -2.73 1.65 -20.64
N GLY A 8 -2.01 2.24 -19.69
CA GLY A 8 -2.58 2.84 -18.48
C GLY A 8 -2.58 1.92 -17.26
N ASN A 9 -2.41 0.60 -17.41
CA ASN A 9 -2.28 -0.27 -16.24
C ASN A 9 -1.02 0.04 -15.44
N VAL A 10 -1.12 -0.14 -14.13
CA VAL A 10 0.04 -0.27 -13.24
C VAL A 10 0.54 -1.71 -13.32
N VAL A 11 1.84 -1.88 -13.47
CA VAL A 11 2.53 -3.16 -13.61
C VAL A 11 3.80 -3.15 -12.78
N LYS A 12 4.22 -4.33 -12.34
CA LYS A 12 5.53 -4.54 -11.71
C LYS A 12 6.21 -5.76 -12.30
N LEU A 13 7.52 -5.86 -12.10
CA LEU A 13 8.25 -7.08 -12.41
C LEU A 13 7.82 -8.18 -11.45
N ARG A 14 7.64 -9.40 -11.97
CA ARG A 14 7.37 -10.60 -11.14
C ARG A 14 8.47 -10.92 -10.14
N SER A 15 9.70 -10.48 -10.42
CA SER A 15 10.84 -10.60 -9.50
C SER A 15 10.83 -9.55 -8.37
N GLY A 16 9.83 -8.67 -8.33
CA GLY A 16 9.82 -7.46 -7.50
C GLY A 16 10.43 -6.26 -8.22
N GLY A 17 10.09 -5.06 -7.74
CA GLY A 17 10.50 -3.78 -8.33
C GLY A 17 9.51 -2.66 -8.02
N PRO A 18 9.75 -1.44 -8.54
CA PRO A 18 8.80 -0.34 -8.39
C PRO A 18 7.52 -0.60 -9.20
N ASP A 19 6.43 0.05 -8.80
CA ASP A 19 5.24 0.16 -9.62
C ASP A 19 5.51 1.05 -10.83
N MET A 20 5.10 0.58 -12.01
CA MET A 20 5.31 1.24 -13.28
C MET A 20 4.00 1.36 -14.04
N THR A 21 3.80 2.45 -14.76
CA THR A 21 2.64 2.63 -15.63
C THR A 21 2.99 2.21 -17.06
N VAL A 22 2.12 1.41 -17.68
CA VAL A 22 2.25 1.05 -19.09
C VAL A 22 1.93 2.27 -19.97
N SER A 23 2.91 2.77 -20.70
CA SER A 23 2.74 3.90 -21.63
C SER A 23 2.51 3.46 -23.07
N LYS A 24 3.04 2.31 -23.51
CA LYS A 24 2.84 1.76 -24.86
C LYS A 24 2.92 0.24 -24.89
N LEU A 25 2.24 -0.37 -25.86
CA LEU A 25 2.33 -1.79 -26.19
C LEU A 25 2.75 -1.95 -27.64
N LYS A 26 3.77 -2.76 -27.91
CA LYS A 26 4.20 -3.09 -29.28
C LYS A 26 4.80 -4.49 -29.34
N ASN A 27 4.19 -5.38 -30.11
CA ASN A 27 4.71 -6.72 -30.43
C ASN A 27 5.17 -7.53 -29.18
N GLY A 28 4.39 -7.55 -28.10
CA GLY A 28 4.73 -8.27 -26.85
C GLY A 28 5.78 -7.59 -25.97
N MET A 29 6.20 -6.37 -26.34
CA MET A 29 6.98 -5.48 -25.49
C MET A 29 6.07 -4.38 -24.92
N VAL A 30 6.30 -4.08 -23.65
CA VAL A 30 5.55 -3.10 -22.86
C VAL A 30 6.51 -1.97 -22.48
N GLU A 31 6.24 -0.75 -22.95
CA GLU A 31 6.94 0.44 -22.47
C GLU A 31 6.33 0.83 -21.13
N CYS A 32 7.16 0.85 -20.08
CA CYS A 32 6.79 1.15 -18.72
C CYS A 32 7.49 2.44 -18.26
N LYS A 33 6.80 3.27 -17.48
CA LYS A 33 7.33 4.50 -16.89
C LYS A 33 7.05 4.56 -15.40
N TRP A 34 8.01 5.04 -14.63
CA TRP A 34 7.85 5.23 -13.18
C TRP A 34 8.75 6.38 -12.71
N PHE A 35 8.52 6.85 -11.49
CA PHE A 35 9.40 7.82 -10.85
C PHE A 35 10.39 7.13 -9.92
N ASP A 36 11.66 7.49 -10.05
CA ASP A 36 12.71 7.19 -9.09
C ASP A 36 13.17 8.51 -8.46
N GLY A 37 12.65 8.78 -7.27
CA GLY A 37 12.71 10.10 -6.64
C GLY A 37 12.05 11.16 -7.53
N LYS A 38 12.84 12.16 -7.96
CA LYS A 38 12.35 13.26 -8.83
C LYS A 38 12.57 13.03 -10.32
N LYS A 39 13.05 11.84 -10.72
CA LYS A 39 13.39 11.54 -12.12
C LYS A 39 12.42 10.52 -12.70
N LEU A 40 11.89 10.84 -13.88
CA LEU A 40 11.10 9.91 -14.67
C LEU A 40 12.04 8.89 -15.31
N GLN A 41 11.75 7.61 -15.09
CA GLN A 41 12.41 6.47 -15.71
C GLN A 41 11.52 5.88 -16.80
N THR A 42 12.13 5.16 -17.75
CA THR A 42 11.42 4.45 -18.81
C THR A 42 12.16 3.17 -19.16
N ALA A 43 11.45 2.05 -19.31
CA ALA A 43 12.00 0.79 -19.77
C ALA A 43 11.04 0.09 -20.74
N ASN A 44 11.60 -0.70 -21.66
CA ASN A 44 10.81 -1.61 -22.50
C ASN A 44 11.02 -3.02 -21.96
N LEU A 45 9.95 -3.63 -21.45
CA LEU A 45 9.97 -4.92 -20.77
C LEU A 45 9.15 -5.94 -21.55
N ASN A 46 9.51 -7.21 -21.45
CA ASN A 46 8.69 -8.28 -22.01
C ASN A 46 7.45 -8.47 -21.11
N GLU A 47 6.27 -8.55 -21.72
CA GLU A 47 4.99 -8.72 -21.01
C GLU A 47 5.01 -9.91 -20.03
N LYS A 48 5.72 -11.00 -20.37
CA LYS A 48 5.81 -12.20 -19.52
C LYS A 48 6.54 -11.98 -18.20
N LEU A 49 7.41 -10.98 -18.13
CA LEU A 49 8.14 -10.60 -16.93
C LEU A 49 7.31 -9.72 -16.00
N LEU A 50 6.16 -9.24 -16.49
CA LEU A 50 5.28 -8.35 -15.77
C LEU A 50 4.13 -9.11 -15.13
N GLU A 51 3.67 -8.56 -14.03
CA GLU A 51 2.34 -8.79 -13.49
C GLU A 51 1.63 -7.44 -13.41
N ILE A 52 0.31 -7.47 -13.57
CA ILE A 52 -0.52 -6.30 -13.26
C ILE A 52 -0.26 -6.01 -11.79
N GLY A 53 0.33 -4.83 -11.55
CA GLY A 53 0.41 -4.28 -10.22
C GLY A 53 -1.00 -3.92 -9.84
N ASN A 54 -1.38 -4.18 -8.59
CA ASN A 54 -2.60 -3.58 -8.09
C ASN A 54 -2.43 -2.07 -8.24
N ASP A 55 -3.24 -1.46 -9.10
CA ASP A 55 -3.59 -0.05 -8.98
C ASP A 55 -4.31 0.23 -7.64
N GLY A 56 -4.54 -0.84 -6.86
CA GLY A 56 -5.14 -0.87 -5.55
C GLY A 56 -6.55 -0.43 -5.76
N SER A 57 -7.39 -1.27 -6.38
CA SER A 57 -8.80 -0.92 -6.46
C SER A 57 -9.28 -0.62 -5.04
N LEU A 58 -10.18 0.35 -4.90
CA LEU A 58 -10.68 0.72 -3.58
C LEU A 58 -11.18 -0.51 -2.79
N LEU A 59 -11.75 -1.49 -3.50
CA LEU A 59 -12.22 -2.73 -2.92
C LEU A 59 -11.07 -3.62 -2.41
N ASP A 60 -9.97 -3.72 -3.15
CA ASP A 60 -8.80 -4.51 -2.73
C ASP A 60 -8.15 -3.89 -1.50
N GLU A 61 -7.93 -2.57 -1.50
CA GLU A 61 -7.36 -1.86 -0.36
C GLU A 61 -8.29 -1.93 0.87
N LEU A 62 -9.61 -1.86 0.65
CA LEU A 62 -10.60 -2.02 1.71
C LEU A 62 -10.57 -3.43 2.30
N ASN A 63 -10.50 -4.46 1.46
CA ASN A 63 -10.43 -5.85 1.93
C ASN A 63 -9.16 -6.08 2.76
N VAL A 64 -8.00 -5.61 2.29
CA VAL A 64 -6.75 -5.69 3.04
C VAL A 64 -6.87 -4.95 4.37
N PHE A 65 -7.42 -3.74 4.38
CA PHE A 65 -7.65 -2.98 5.61
C PHE A 65 -8.54 -3.73 6.59
N VAL A 66 -9.67 -4.29 6.14
CA VAL A 66 -10.61 -5.04 7.00
C VAL A 66 -9.94 -6.28 7.58
N ASP A 67 -9.16 -7.02 6.78
CA ASP A 67 -8.42 -8.19 7.26
C ASP A 67 -7.41 -7.80 8.35
N LYS A 68 -6.68 -6.69 8.16
CA LYS A 68 -5.73 -6.20 9.19
C LYS A 68 -6.42 -5.62 10.41
N PHE A 69 -7.59 -5.00 10.22
CA PHE A 69 -8.42 -4.52 11.32
C PHE A 69 -8.85 -5.69 12.21
N ASP A 70 -9.33 -6.78 11.63
CA ASP A 70 -9.75 -7.97 12.38
C ASP A 70 -8.58 -8.59 13.18
N LEU A 71 -7.40 -8.71 12.56
CA LEU A 71 -6.19 -9.20 13.24
C LEU A 71 -5.83 -8.37 14.48
N VAL A 72 -6.00 -7.05 14.44
CA VAL A 72 -5.57 -6.16 15.53
C VAL A 72 -6.65 -5.94 16.59
N PHE A 73 -7.90 -5.74 16.17
CA PHE A 73 -9.00 -5.32 17.04
C PHE A 73 -9.91 -6.46 17.48
N ASN A 74 -9.94 -7.57 16.76
CA ASN A 74 -10.72 -8.74 17.13
C ASN A 74 -9.81 -9.84 17.71
N ILE A 75 -8.68 -10.11 17.08
CA ILE A 75 -7.80 -11.22 17.46
C ILE A 75 -6.78 -10.77 18.53
N ASP A 76 -6.02 -9.70 18.28
CA ASP A 76 -4.92 -9.29 19.16
C ASP A 76 -5.25 -8.13 20.11
N TRP A 77 -6.53 -7.85 20.41
CA TRP A 77 -6.90 -6.61 21.12
C TRP A 77 -6.23 -6.46 22.49
N GLU A 78 -6.16 -7.52 23.29
CA GLU A 78 -5.52 -7.47 24.62
C GLU A 78 -4.04 -7.06 24.53
N PHE A 79 -3.32 -7.58 23.54
CA PHE A 79 -1.93 -7.20 23.29
C PHE A 79 -1.85 -5.76 22.76
N THR A 80 -2.85 -5.29 22.00
CA THR A 80 -2.91 -3.89 21.53
C THR A 80 -3.03 -2.95 22.72
N GLN A 81 -3.94 -3.25 23.64
CA GLN A 81 -4.09 -2.48 24.88
C GLN A 81 -2.81 -2.48 25.69
N ALA A 82 -2.18 -3.64 25.87
CA ALA A 82 -0.90 -3.73 26.57
C ALA A 82 0.17 -2.85 25.92
N CYS A 83 0.26 -2.80 24.58
CA CYS A 83 1.22 -1.92 23.91
C CYS A 83 0.96 -0.42 24.12
N ILE A 84 -0.30 -0.03 24.29
CA ILE A 84 -0.70 1.36 24.50
C ILE A 84 -0.57 1.77 25.98
N GLU A 85 -0.90 0.87 26.89
CA GLU A 85 -0.99 1.15 28.34
C GLU A 85 0.36 0.92 29.07
N ASN A 86 1.29 0.18 28.48
CA ASN A 86 2.52 -0.20 29.17
C ASN A 86 3.56 0.95 29.20
N PRO A 87 4.06 1.34 30.40
CA PRO A 87 5.02 2.43 30.57
C PRO A 87 6.43 2.17 30.01
N ASN A 88 6.71 0.95 29.52
CA ASN A 88 7.99 0.63 28.87
C ASN A 88 8.07 1.02 27.38
N HIS A 89 7.13 1.85 26.90
CA HIS A 89 7.17 2.54 25.60
C HIS A 89 7.45 1.64 24.40
N LEU A 90 6.46 0.80 24.01
CA LEU A 90 6.47 0.18 22.68
C LEU A 90 6.16 1.20 21.57
N ILE A 91 5.55 2.33 21.93
CA ILE A 91 5.34 3.49 21.08
C ILE A 91 5.63 4.79 21.86
N GLU A 92 6.07 5.82 21.16
CA GLU A 92 6.36 7.18 21.67
C GLU A 92 5.22 8.18 21.41
N GLY A 93 4.15 7.74 20.72
CA GLY A 93 3.06 8.60 20.29
C GLY A 93 1.67 7.96 20.47
N THR A 94 0.83 8.11 19.46
CA THR A 94 -0.53 7.54 19.45
C THR A 94 -0.55 6.21 18.70
N PHE A 95 -1.64 5.46 18.81
CA PHE A 95 -1.82 4.22 18.05
C PHE A 95 -1.72 4.42 16.52
N ILE A 96 -2.11 5.60 16.00
CA ILE A 96 -2.04 5.90 14.55
C ILE A 96 -0.70 6.54 14.15
N HIS A 97 -0.06 7.22 15.10
CA HIS A 97 1.24 7.87 14.94
C HIS A 97 2.17 7.43 16.07
N PRO A 98 2.79 6.25 15.97
CA PRO A 98 3.55 5.67 17.08
C PRO A 98 4.80 6.43 17.48
N GLY A 99 5.36 7.25 16.57
CA GLY A 99 6.66 7.88 16.79
C GLY A 99 7.86 6.92 16.82
N VAL A 100 7.72 5.65 16.41
CA VAL A 100 8.85 4.70 16.37
C VAL A 100 9.53 4.65 15.01
N SER A 101 10.83 4.34 14.99
CA SER A 101 11.62 4.26 13.75
C SER A 101 11.33 3.02 12.91
N ASP A 102 10.83 1.96 13.55
CA ASP A 102 10.51 0.68 12.92
C ASP A 102 9.12 0.22 13.42
N GLU A 103 8.10 0.40 12.58
CA GLU A 103 6.71 0.08 12.93
C GLU A 103 6.39 -1.42 12.81
N ASP A 104 7.29 -2.22 12.24
CA ASP A 104 7.14 -3.67 12.12
C ASP A 104 7.82 -4.40 13.29
N ASN A 105 8.88 -3.81 13.83
CA ASN A 105 9.61 -4.35 14.98
C ASN A 105 8.93 -3.94 16.30
N ASN A 106 8.73 -4.91 17.19
CA ASN A 106 8.06 -4.76 18.48
C ASN A 106 6.58 -4.32 18.44
N TRP A 107 5.99 -4.13 17.25
CA TRP A 107 4.60 -3.71 17.09
C TRP A 107 3.75 -4.62 16.19
N TRP A 108 4.27 -5.81 15.85
CA TRP A 108 3.55 -6.96 15.28
C TRP A 108 2.53 -6.58 14.18
N ASN A 109 1.29 -7.09 14.27
CA ASN A 109 0.22 -6.86 13.32
C ASN A 109 -0.16 -5.36 13.13
N ARG A 110 0.24 -4.46 14.04
CA ARG A 110 -0.17 -3.04 14.01
C ARG A 110 0.58 -2.25 12.95
N GLY A 111 1.86 -2.55 12.72
CA GLY A 111 2.62 -1.99 11.59
C GLY A 111 1.91 -2.30 10.26
N SER A 112 1.55 -3.57 10.06
CA SER A 112 0.80 -3.99 8.87
C SER A 112 -0.58 -3.35 8.75
N PHE A 113 -1.27 -3.13 9.87
CA PHE A 113 -2.53 -2.40 9.92
C PHE A 113 -2.36 -0.94 9.49
N LEU A 114 -1.38 -0.22 10.04
CA LEU A 114 -1.11 1.16 9.65
C LEU A 114 -0.71 1.30 8.20
N HIS A 115 0.09 0.36 7.70
CA HIS A 115 0.44 0.31 6.28
C HIS A 115 -0.82 0.15 5.41
N SER A 116 -1.70 -0.80 5.74
CA SER A 116 -2.96 -1.00 5.00
C SER A 116 -3.89 0.22 5.07
N TRP A 117 -3.94 0.90 6.22
CA TRP A 117 -4.74 2.11 6.40
C TRP A 117 -4.21 3.28 5.55
N ARG A 118 -2.89 3.48 5.52
CA ARG A 118 -2.26 4.53 4.70
C ARG A 118 -2.45 4.26 3.21
N ASN A 119 -2.33 3.00 2.77
CA ASN A 119 -2.57 2.61 1.38
C ASN A 119 -4.03 2.84 0.97
N LEU A 120 -4.99 2.51 1.84
CA LEU A 120 -6.40 2.81 1.62
C LEU A 120 -6.65 4.32 1.50
N LEU A 121 -6.08 5.13 2.39
CA LEU A 121 -6.21 6.59 2.31
C LEU A 121 -5.60 7.17 1.03
N ASP A 122 -4.43 6.70 0.63
CA ASP A 122 -3.78 7.13 -0.60
C ASP A 122 -4.62 6.73 -1.83
N CYS A 123 -5.19 5.52 -1.82
CA CYS A 123 -6.14 5.09 -2.84
C CYS A 123 -7.38 6.01 -2.89
N MET A 124 -8.01 6.29 -1.75
CA MET A 124 -9.16 7.17 -1.66
C MET A 124 -8.85 8.60 -2.15
N LYS A 125 -7.65 9.12 -1.87
CA LYS A 125 -7.18 10.42 -2.39
C LYS A 125 -7.01 10.39 -3.90
N ARG A 126 -6.35 9.37 -4.44
CA ARG A 126 -6.16 9.21 -5.90
C ARG A 126 -7.48 9.14 -6.66
N LEU A 127 -8.49 8.51 -6.07
CA LEU A 127 -9.82 8.35 -6.66
C LEU A 127 -10.75 9.54 -6.38
N GLU A 128 -10.28 10.58 -5.67
CA GLU A 128 -11.08 11.75 -5.27
C GLU A 128 -12.35 11.40 -4.48
N VAL A 129 -12.33 10.28 -3.75
CA VAL A 129 -13.45 9.81 -2.89
C VAL A 129 -13.22 10.08 -1.40
N LEU A 130 -12.04 10.57 -1.01
CA LEU A 130 -11.78 10.96 0.36
C LEU A 130 -12.55 12.24 0.72
N ASP A 131 -13.33 12.17 1.79
CA ASP A 131 -14.04 13.34 2.31
C ASP A 131 -13.07 14.44 2.76
N LYS A 132 -13.30 15.68 2.28
CA LYS A 132 -12.41 16.83 2.54
C LYS A 132 -12.38 17.27 4.00
N GLU A 133 -13.41 16.94 4.78
CA GLU A 133 -13.45 17.26 6.20
C GLU A 133 -12.72 16.18 7.02
N LEU A 134 -12.79 14.92 6.58
CA LEU A 134 -11.96 13.84 7.11
C LEU A 134 -10.47 14.12 6.87
N GLU A 135 -10.10 14.59 5.69
CA GLU A 135 -8.70 14.91 5.36
C GLU A 135 -8.07 15.95 6.31
N LYS A 136 -8.85 16.89 6.85
CA LYS A 136 -8.35 17.90 7.81
C LYS A 136 -8.10 17.35 9.21
N ARG A 137 -8.62 16.16 9.53
CA ARG A 137 -8.55 15.52 10.85
C ARG A 137 -7.46 14.45 10.94
N LEU A 138 -6.86 14.11 9.80
CA LEU A 138 -5.76 13.17 9.64
C LEU A 138 -4.42 13.92 9.67
#